data_AF-A0A1F9FH14-F1
#
_entry.id   AF-A0A1F9FH14-F1
#
_cell.length_a   1.000
_cell.length_b   1.000
_cell.length_c   1.000
_cell.angle_alpha   90.00
_cell.angle_beta   90.00
_cell.angle_gamma   90.00
#
_symmetry.space_group_name_H-M   'P 1'
#
loop_
_entity.id
_entity.type
_entity.pdbx_description
1 polymer ?
#
loop_
_entity_poly.entity_id
_entity_poly.type
_entity_poly.pdbx_seq_one_letter_code
_entity_poly.pdbx_strand_id
1 'polypeptide(L)'
;MVKKLLWAMLPVGFVGMIIGTYPGYKAYEYMWKDAKFCMTCHQHDYASLSWQASIHGRLTTCHDCHHQPLKQYVEEMFVLLTQKDIYPMTMKHLPYVTKDLCESCHVTHPHDVSSISGPFEGEKLESIPKIENTRLHALHLSKDTTEPLPKAFNLLKEDVSKFGKFQEKSKLKPHNAKAQERKIVCVDCHGGIPNRAHNFSATDASCIHCHEKIAEHPTPLQEKFGCRNCHFTEFLVEQPK
;
A
#
# COMPACT_ATOMS: atom_id res chain seq x y z
N MET A 1 4.48 2.76 60.87
CA MET A 1 3.24 2.84 60.06
C MET A 1 3.49 2.69 58.56
N VAL A 2 4.48 3.37 57.98
CA VAL A 2 4.77 3.38 56.52
C VAL A 2 4.90 1.99 55.88
N LYS A 3 5.59 1.03 56.52
CA LYS A 3 5.71 -0.35 56.00
C LYS A 3 4.37 -1.07 55.83
N LYS A 4 3.44 -0.91 56.78
CA LYS A 4 2.11 -1.57 56.71
C LYS A 4 1.23 -0.95 55.63
N LEU A 5 1.35 0.36 55.41
CA LEU A 5 0.65 1.08 54.34
C LEU A 5 1.16 0.66 52.95
N LEU A 6 2.48 0.54 52.78
CA LEU A 6 3.09 0.04 51.54
C LEU A 6 2.64 -1.39 51.20
N TRP A 7 2.63 -2.30 52.18
CA TRP A 7 2.14 -3.67 51.97
C TRP A 7 0.64 -3.73 51.65
N ALA A 8 -0.16 -2.77 52.13
CA ALA A 8 -1.59 -2.68 51.79
C ALA A 8 -1.83 -2.08 50.38
N MET A 9 -0.96 -1.20 49.90
CA MET A 9 -1.05 -0.61 48.56
C MET A 9 -0.50 -1.52 47.45
N LEU A 10 0.43 -2.41 47.77
CA LEU A 10 1.08 -3.30 46.81
C LEU A 10 0.09 -4.19 46.01
N PRO A 11 -0.90 -4.85 46.64
CA PRO A 11 -1.92 -5.62 45.93
C PRO A 11 -2.80 -4.75 45.04
N VAL A 12 -3.17 -3.56 45.49
CA VAL A 12 -3.99 -2.61 44.72
C VAL A 12 -3.22 -2.09 43.51
N GLY A 13 -1.95 -1.76 43.68
CA GLY A 13 -1.05 -1.37 42.59
C GLY A 13 -0.87 -2.50 41.58
N PHE A 14 -0.71 -3.75 42.05
CA PHE A 14 -0.55 -4.91 41.19
C PHE A 14 -1.83 -5.23 40.40
N VAL A 15 -3.00 -5.19 41.06
CA VAL A 15 -4.30 -5.37 40.40
C VAL A 15 -4.57 -4.24 39.40
N GLY A 16 -4.29 -2.99 39.78
CA GLY A 16 -4.39 -1.85 38.87
C GLY A 16 -3.46 -1.96 37.66
N MET A 17 -2.24 -2.46 37.87
CA MET A 17 -1.29 -2.75 36.79
C MET A 17 -1.83 -3.84 35.87
N ILE A 18 -2.35 -4.96 36.38
CA ILE A 18 -2.95 -6.03 35.54
C ILE A 18 -4.15 -5.51 34.75
N ILE A 19 -5.08 -4.80 35.40
CA ILE A 19 -6.28 -4.23 34.78
C ILE A 19 -5.91 -3.15 33.76
N GLY A 20 -4.81 -2.42 33.92
CA GLY A 20 -4.35 -1.45 32.93
C GLY A 20 -3.61 -2.12 31.77
N THR A 21 -2.64 -2.96 32.09
CA THR A 21 -1.70 -3.53 31.11
C THR A 21 -2.36 -4.53 30.17
N TYR A 22 -3.17 -5.46 30.65
CA TYR A 22 -3.73 -6.50 29.79
C TYR A 22 -4.77 -5.95 28.80
N PRO A 23 -5.80 -5.18 29.23
CA PRO A 23 -6.71 -4.51 28.30
C PRO A 23 -6.01 -3.52 27.38
N GLY A 24 -5.03 -2.77 27.88
CA GLY A 24 -4.22 -1.86 27.06
C GLY A 24 -3.45 -2.61 25.97
N TYR A 25 -2.82 -3.74 26.30
CA TYR A 25 -2.14 -4.61 25.34
C TYR A 25 -3.12 -5.18 24.31
N LYS A 26 -4.33 -5.60 24.72
CA LYS A 26 -5.34 -6.09 23.78
C LYS A 26 -5.90 -5.01 22.86
N ALA A 27 -6.09 -3.79 23.36
CA ALA A 27 -6.44 -2.65 22.53
C ALA A 27 -5.33 -2.36 21.52
N TYR A 28 -4.06 -2.39 21.95
CA TYR A 28 -2.91 -2.25 21.06
C TYR A 28 -2.88 -3.35 19.98
N GLU A 29 -3.04 -4.63 20.35
CA GLU A 29 -3.09 -5.72 19.37
C GLU A 29 -4.22 -5.55 18.36
N TYR A 30 -5.42 -5.20 18.82
CA TYR A 30 -6.55 -4.96 17.91
C TYR A 30 -6.29 -3.80 16.96
N MET A 31 -5.78 -2.68 17.49
CA MET A 31 -5.53 -1.48 16.69
C MET A 31 -4.37 -1.65 15.71
N TRP A 32 -3.33 -2.43 16.03
CA TRP A 32 -2.10 -2.50 15.22
C TRP A 32 -1.91 -3.81 14.46
N LYS A 33 -2.55 -4.89 14.90
CA LYS A 33 -2.35 -6.23 14.32
C LYS A 33 -3.64 -6.85 13.78
N ASP A 34 -4.79 -6.20 13.91
CA ASP A 34 -6.06 -6.70 13.36
C ASP A 34 -6.60 -5.72 12.31
N ALA A 35 -6.72 -6.18 11.06
CA ALA A 35 -7.31 -5.38 9.99
C ALA A 35 -8.75 -4.94 10.30
N LYS A 36 -9.46 -5.66 11.19
CA LYS A 36 -10.83 -5.31 11.61
C LYS A 36 -10.92 -3.91 12.21
N PHE A 37 -9.86 -3.39 12.83
CA PHE A 37 -9.84 -2.02 13.33
C PHE A 37 -10.09 -1.02 12.19
N CYS A 38 -9.31 -1.08 11.12
CA CYS A 38 -9.46 -0.20 9.95
C CYS A 38 -10.82 -0.39 9.25
N MET A 39 -11.33 -1.62 9.24
CA MET A 39 -12.62 -1.94 8.63
C MET A 39 -13.84 -1.44 9.42
N THR A 40 -13.65 -0.88 10.63
CA THR A 40 -14.74 -0.24 11.38
C THR A 40 -15.12 1.13 10.84
N CYS A 41 -14.27 1.75 10.01
CA CYS A 41 -14.50 3.06 9.44
C CYS A 41 -14.84 2.95 7.95
N HIS A 42 -16.03 3.42 7.56
CA HIS A 42 -16.50 3.42 6.16
C HIS A 42 -15.57 4.16 5.18
N GLN A 43 -14.76 5.09 5.68
CA GLN A 43 -13.74 5.80 4.92
C GLN A 43 -12.72 4.84 4.26
N HIS A 44 -12.57 3.64 4.82
CA HIS A 44 -11.68 2.60 4.31
C HIS A 44 -12.41 1.50 3.50
N ASP A 45 -13.71 1.61 3.24
CA ASP A 45 -14.47 0.53 2.56
C ASP A 45 -13.89 0.19 1.20
N TYR A 46 -13.57 1.19 0.38
CA TYR A 46 -12.95 0.98 -0.92
C TYR A 46 -11.64 0.16 -0.83
N ALA A 47 -10.76 0.55 0.10
CA ALA A 47 -9.48 -0.13 0.29
C ALA A 47 -9.68 -1.53 0.88
N SER A 48 -10.58 -1.67 1.85
CA SER A 48 -10.85 -2.91 2.57
C SER A 48 -11.45 -3.96 1.66
N LEU A 49 -12.42 -3.61 0.82
CA LEU A 49 -13.04 -4.52 -0.14
C LEU A 49 -12.02 -5.03 -1.16
N SER A 50 -11.20 -4.15 -1.74
CA SER A 50 -10.17 -4.54 -2.69
C SER A 50 -9.07 -5.40 -2.05
N TRP A 51 -8.64 -5.04 -0.83
CA TRP A 51 -7.64 -5.81 -0.09
C TRP A 51 -8.16 -7.20 0.28
N GLN A 52 -9.38 -7.31 0.83
CA GLN A 52 -10.03 -8.58 1.14
C GLN A 52 -10.17 -9.50 -0.07
N ALA A 53 -10.49 -8.93 -1.24
CA ALA A 53 -10.61 -9.69 -2.49
C ALA A 53 -9.26 -10.18 -3.05
N SER A 54 -8.14 -9.67 -2.54
CA SER A 54 -6.79 -10.00 -3.02
C SER A 54 -6.13 -11.14 -2.23
N ILE A 55 -4.96 -11.61 -2.68
CA ILE A 55 -4.13 -12.55 -1.90
C ILE A 55 -3.66 -11.95 -0.56
N HIS A 56 -3.46 -10.63 -0.50
CA HIS A 56 -3.01 -9.93 0.70
C HIS A 56 -4.06 -9.97 1.80
N GLY A 57 -5.36 -9.91 1.46
CA GLY A 57 -6.47 -10.04 2.40
C GLY A 57 -6.50 -11.35 3.19
N ARG A 58 -5.80 -12.38 2.70
CA ARG A 58 -5.71 -13.70 3.32
C ARG A 58 -4.47 -13.90 4.19
N LEU A 59 -3.42 -13.11 3.98
CA LEU A 59 -2.10 -13.33 4.57
C LEU A 59 -1.65 -12.19 5.47
N THR A 60 -2.00 -10.96 5.12
CA THR A 60 -1.52 -9.72 5.76
C THR A 60 -2.62 -9.03 6.56
N THR A 61 -2.31 -7.87 7.13
CA THR A 61 -3.21 -6.88 7.73
C THR A 61 -2.99 -5.52 7.07
N CYS A 62 -3.86 -4.54 7.33
CA CYS A 62 -3.65 -3.18 6.82
C CYS A 62 -2.32 -2.58 7.29
N HIS A 63 -1.89 -2.86 8.53
CA HIS A 63 -0.68 -2.29 9.13
C HIS A 63 0.61 -2.93 8.65
N ASP A 64 0.55 -4.10 8.00
CA ASP A 64 1.72 -4.66 7.31
C ASP A 64 2.16 -3.75 6.15
N CYS A 65 1.22 -2.98 5.59
CA CYS A 65 1.48 -2.00 4.53
C CYS A 65 1.41 -0.53 5.03
N HIS A 66 0.56 -0.24 6.01
CA HIS A 66 0.27 1.11 6.49
C HIS A 66 0.68 1.30 7.93
N HIS A 67 1.98 1.15 8.21
CA HIS A 67 2.51 1.43 9.53
C HIS A 67 2.66 2.94 9.74
N GLN A 68 1.61 3.58 10.26
CA GLN A 68 1.66 5.00 10.62
C GLN A 68 2.28 5.18 12.02
N PRO A 69 2.80 6.36 12.38
CA PRO A 69 3.13 6.66 13.77
C PRO A 69 1.88 6.90 14.61
N LEU A 70 1.88 6.49 15.89
CA LEU A 70 0.73 6.68 16.81
C LEU A 70 0.21 8.12 16.88
N LYS A 71 1.11 9.12 16.75
CA LYS A 71 0.74 10.54 16.72
C LYS A 71 -0.24 10.88 15.59
N GLN A 72 -0.08 10.26 14.41
CA GLN A 72 -0.95 10.51 13.26
C GLN A 72 -2.37 10.00 13.50
N TYR A 73 -2.54 8.85 14.17
CA TYR A 73 -3.88 8.37 14.56
C TYR A 73 -4.61 9.36 15.47
N VAL A 74 -3.90 9.96 16.42
CA VAL A 74 -4.51 10.97 17.31
C VAL A 74 -4.91 12.22 16.52
N GLU A 75 -4.07 12.66 15.58
CA GLU A 75 -4.38 13.79 14.70
C GLU A 75 -5.57 13.49 13.79
N GLU A 76 -5.63 12.30 13.17
CA GLU A 76 -6.72 11.85 12.31
C GLU A 76 -8.03 11.71 13.09
N MET A 77 -7.99 11.14 14.30
CA MET A 77 -9.16 11.05 15.18
C MET A 77 -9.65 12.43 15.57
N PHE A 78 -8.75 13.36 15.90
CA PHE A 78 -9.12 14.75 16.20
C PHE A 78 -9.77 15.43 14.99
N VAL A 79 -9.19 15.27 13.80
CA VAL A 79 -9.76 15.79 12.54
C VAL A 79 -11.16 15.21 12.29
N LEU A 80 -11.32 13.90 12.39
CA LEU A 80 -12.61 13.20 12.20
C LEU A 80 -13.68 13.71 13.17
N LEU A 81 -13.31 13.94 14.44
CA LEU A 81 -14.25 14.38 15.47
C LEU A 81 -14.59 15.87 15.38
N THR A 82 -13.69 16.70 14.84
CA THR A 82 -13.83 18.17 14.86
C THR A 82 -14.26 18.76 13.53
N GLN A 83 -14.05 18.07 12.41
CA GLN A 83 -14.34 18.59 11.07
C GLN A 83 -15.57 17.89 10.47
N LYS A 84 -16.68 18.64 10.33
CA LYS A 84 -17.98 18.11 9.87
C LYS A 84 -18.10 17.86 8.36
N ASP A 85 -17.23 18.46 7.53
CA ASP A 85 -17.52 18.64 6.09
C ASP A 85 -16.46 18.04 5.13
N ILE A 86 -15.67 17.05 5.55
CA ILE A 86 -14.43 16.64 4.83
C ILE A 86 -14.59 15.29 4.15
N TYR A 87 -15.66 15.14 3.35
CA TYR A 87 -15.86 13.96 2.52
C TYR A 87 -16.13 14.40 1.07
N PRO A 88 -15.46 13.85 0.04
CA PRO A 88 -14.22 13.07 -0.02
C PRO A 88 -12.99 13.89 -0.48
N MET A 89 -13.12 15.21 -0.71
CA MET A 89 -12.11 16.02 -1.42
C MET A 89 -11.02 16.66 -0.55
N THR A 90 -11.02 16.44 0.75
CA THR A 90 -10.07 17.08 1.70
C THR A 90 -9.31 16.08 2.57
N MET A 91 -9.47 14.78 2.26
CA MET A 91 -8.55 13.68 2.54
C MET A 91 -7.08 14.01 2.24
N LYS A 92 -6.37 14.78 3.08
CA LYS A 92 -4.92 15.05 2.89
C LYS A 92 -4.04 13.82 3.06
N HIS A 93 -4.60 12.75 3.60
CA HIS A 93 -3.92 11.48 3.77
C HIS A 93 -4.26 10.54 2.60
N LEU A 94 -3.50 10.66 1.51
CA LEU A 94 -3.27 9.52 0.64
C LEU A 94 -2.11 8.74 1.26
N PRO A 95 -2.35 7.63 1.97
CA PRO A 95 -1.25 6.85 2.51
C PRO A 95 -0.35 6.42 1.36
N TYR A 96 0.91 6.86 1.42
CA TYR A 96 1.91 6.48 0.44
C TYR A 96 2.65 5.24 0.94
N VAL A 97 2.50 4.14 0.20
CA VAL A 97 3.30 2.94 0.41
C VAL A 97 4.63 3.13 -0.32
N THR A 98 5.73 3.07 0.41
CA THR A 98 7.08 3.12 -0.18
C THR A 98 7.38 1.82 -0.91
N LYS A 99 8.24 1.87 -1.93
CA LYS A 99 8.69 0.66 -2.65
C LYS A 99 9.34 -0.36 -1.71
N ASP A 100 10.08 0.13 -0.72
CA ASP A 100 10.84 -0.67 0.24
C ASP A 100 9.93 -1.65 0.99
N LEU A 101 8.66 -1.31 1.17
CA LEU A 101 7.70 -2.17 1.85
C LEU A 101 7.20 -3.33 0.98
N CYS A 102 7.11 -3.15 -0.33
CA CYS A 102 6.84 -4.27 -1.24
C CYS A 102 8.07 -5.19 -1.31
N GLU A 103 9.25 -4.57 -1.38
CA GLU A 103 10.54 -5.26 -1.43
C GLU A 103 10.80 -6.08 -0.15
N SER A 104 10.28 -5.67 1.02
CA SER A 104 10.47 -6.41 2.28
C SER A 104 9.89 -7.84 2.26
N CYS A 105 8.96 -8.13 1.34
CA CYS A 105 8.32 -9.44 1.23
C CYS A 105 8.57 -10.12 -0.12
N HIS A 106 8.60 -9.34 -1.21
CA HIS A 106 8.60 -9.88 -2.57
C HIS A 106 9.97 -10.01 -3.23
N VAL A 107 11.06 -9.71 -2.51
CA VAL A 107 12.43 -10.00 -2.96
C VAL A 107 13.14 -11.01 -2.06
N THR A 108 14.16 -11.66 -2.60
CA THR A 108 14.91 -12.78 -2.01
C THR A 108 15.72 -12.34 -0.79
N HIS A 109 16.26 -11.12 -0.81
CA HIS A 109 17.06 -10.55 0.28
C HIS A 109 16.46 -9.23 0.75
N PRO A 110 15.28 -9.26 1.41
CA PRO A 110 14.55 -8.05 1.77
C PRO A 110 15.32 -7.14 2.72
N HIS A 111 16.16 -7.69 3.60
CA HIS A 111 16.98 -6.92 4.53
C HIS A 111 18.13 -6.16 3.85
N ASP A 112 18.50 -6.53 2.63
CA ASP A 112 19.52 -5.82 1.84
C ASP A 112 18.93 -4.62 1.08
N VAL A 113 17.62 -4.59 0.88
CA VAL A 113 16.92 -3.60 0.04
C VAL A 113 15.85 -2.79 0.77
N SER A 114 15.34 -3.30 1.88
CA SER A 114 14.31 -2.66 2.69
C SER A 114 14.79 -2.42 4.12
N SER A 115 14.61 -1.18 4.57
CA SER A 115 14.83 -0.77 5.96
C SER A 115 13.58 -0.95 6.85
N ILE A 116 12.47 -1.42 6.27
CA ILE A 116 11.16 -1.48 6.93
C ILE A 116 10.76 -2.94 7.10
N SER A 117 10.82 -3.45 8.33
CA SER A 117 10.12 -4.66 8.72
C SER A 117 8.93 -4.27 9.60
N GLY A 118 7.73 -4.24 9.01
CA GLY A 118 6.44 -4.20 9.73
C GLY A 118 5.99 -5.60 10.17
N PRO A 119 4.80 -5.76 10.80
CA PRO A 119 4.42 -6.95 11.56
C PRO A 119 4.03 -8.19 10.71
N PHE A 120 4.81 -8.49 9.69
CA PHE A 120 4.87 -9.80 9.04
C PHE A 120 6.09 -10.57 9.59
N GLU A 121 6.05 -10.91 10.88
CA GLU A 121 7.16 -11.56 11.59
C GLU A 121 7.14 -13.09 11.38
N GLY A 122 8.28 -13.69 10.98
CA GLY A 122 8.53 -15.13 11.08
C GLY A 122 8.59 -15.95 9.78
N GLU A 123 8.45 -17.28 9.93
CA GLU A 123 8.64 -18.37 8.94
C GLU A 123 7.81 -18.25 7.64
N LYS A 124 6.94 -17.23 7.52
CA LYS A 124 6.08 -17.04 6.35
C LYS A 124 6.73 -16.23 5.23
N LEU A 125 7.77 -15.43 5.49
CA LEU A 125 8.41 -14.59 4.45
C LEU A 125 9.07 -15.42 3.33
N GLU A 126 9.60 -16.58 3.67
CA GLU A 126 10.23 -17.51 2.72
C GLU A 126 9.21 -18.18 1.79
N SER A 127 7.95 -18.30 2.25
CA SER A 127 6.85 -18.85 1.47
C SER A 127 6.20 -17.84 0.52
N ILE A 128 6.57 -16.56 0.61
CA ILE A 128 6.03 -15.52 -0.27
C ILE A 128 6.73 -15.60 -1.64
N PRO A 129 5.98 -15.59 -2.76
CA PRO A 129 6.56 -15.56 -4.09
C PRO A 129 7.53 -14.38 -4.27
N LYS A 130 8.76 -14.70 -4.67
CA LYS A 130 9.81 -13.74 -5.00
C LYS A 130 9.69 -13.37 -6.47
N ILE A 131 9.35 -12.12 -6.74
CA ILE A 131 8.87 -11.70 -8.06
C ILE A 131 10.00 -11.15 -8.93
N GLU A 132 11.10 -10.70 -8.34
CA GLU A 132 12.22 -10.06 -9.04
C GLU A 132 12.93 -10.98 -10.04
N ASN A 133 12.79 -12.30 -9.87
CA ASN A 133 13.34 -13.30 -10.78
C ASN A 133 12.41 -13.60 -11.96
N THR A 134 11.16 -13.11 -11.94
CA THR A 134 10.30 -13.22 -13.11
C THR A 134 10.79 -12.26 -14.19
N ARG A 135 10.75 -12.72 -15.45
CA ARG A 135 11.32 -11.98 -16.60
C ARG A 135 10.83 -10.54 -16.70
N LEU A 136 9.54 -10.32 -16.50
CA LEU A 136 8.93 -9.00 -16.66
C LEU A 136 9.36 -8.05 -15.53
N HIS A 137 9.34 -8.50 -14.27
CA HIS A 137 9.79 -7.69 -13.14
C HIS A 137 11.28 -7.38 -13.25
N ALA A 138 12.12 -8.37 -13.56
CA ALA A 138 13.55 -8.17 -13.77
C ALA A 138 13.84 -7.11 -14.84
N LEU A 139 13.13 -7.19 -15.98
CA LEU A 139 13.28 -6.22 -17.06
C LEU A 139 12.93 -4.81 -16.59
N HIS A 140 11.78 -4.61 -15.96
CA HIS A 140 11.30 -3.27 -15.61
C HIS A 140 12.05 -2.67 -14.43
N LEU A 141 12.29 -3.43 -13.35
CA LEU A 141 13.00 -2.95 -12.17
C LEU A 141 14.46 -2.56 -12.47
N SER A 142 15.04 -3.06 -13.56
CA SER A 142 16.38 -2.65 -14.01
C SER A 142 16.42 -1.29 -14.72
N LYS A 143 15.27 -0.79 -15.20
CA LYS A 143 15.19 0.41 -16.03
C LYS A 143 14.98 1.67 -15.21
N ASP A 144 15.50 2.76 -15.77
CA ASP A 144 15.24 4.11 -15.32
C ASP A 144 14.01 4.68 -16.03
N THR A 145 13.34 5.60 -15.34
CA THR A 145 12.19 6.34 -15.85
C THR A 145 12.29 7.79 -15.38
N THR A 146 11.75 8.69 -16.19
CA THR A 146 11.50 10.09 -15.82
C THR A 146 10.06 10.31 -15.37
N GLU A 147 9.21 9.28 -15.43
CA GLU A 147 7.82 9.40 -15.05
C GLU A 147 7.70 9.68 -13.55
N PRO A 148 6.91 10.70 -13.17
CA PRO A 148 6.71 11.02 -11.77
C PRO A 148 5.90 9.93 -11.08
N LEU A 149 6.17 9.71 -9.79
CA LEU A 149 5.39 8.77 -9.00
C LEU A 149 3.92 9.21 -8.91
N PRO A 150 2.96 8.29 -8.74
CA PRO A 150 1.53 8.62 -8.58
C PRO A 150 1.22 9.72 -7.55
N LYS A 151 1.99 9.77 -6.45
CA LYS A 151 1.86 10.80 -5.40
C LYS A 151 2.12 12.24 -5.88
N ALA A 152 2.73 12.42 -7.04
CA ALA A 152 3.00 13.72 -7.63
C ALA A 152 1.75 14.32 -8.31
N PHE A 153 0.71 13.54 -8.57
CA PHE A 153 -0.51 14.00 -9.26
C PHE A 153 -1.59 14.41 -8.25
N ASN A 154 -2.37 15.43 -8.58
CA ASN A 154 -3.50 15.84 -7.75
C ASN A 154 -4.77 15.12 -8.22
N LEU A 155 -4.92 13.88 -7.76
CA LEU A 155 -6.02 12.98 -8.17
C LEU A 155 -7.41 13.52 -7.87
N LEU A 156 -7.52 14.46 -6.93
CA LEU A 156 -8.80 15.10 -6.56
C LEU A 156 -9.23 16.18 -7.55
N LYS A 157 -8.28 16.76 -8.29
CA LYS A 157 -8.54 17.81 -9.29
C LYS A 157 -8.48 17.30 -10.72
N GLU A 158 -7.94 16.12 -10.93
CA GLU A 158 -7.64 15.57 -12.24
C GLU A 158 -8.64 14.46 -12.61
N ASP A 159 -9.04 14.42 -13.89
CA ASP A 159 -9.93 13.39 -14.42
C ASP A 159 -9.15 12.08 -14.65
N VAL A 160 -8.98 11.32 -13.57
CA VAL A 160 -8.29 10.01 -13.58
C VAL A 160 -8.97 8.97 -14.48
N SER A 161 -10.22 9.21 -14.92
CA SER A 161 -10.95 8.29 -15.79
C SER A 161 -10.39 8.21 -17.22
N LYS A 162 -9.59 9.20 -17.61
CA LYS A 162 -8.88 9.25 -18.90
C LYS A 162 -7.44 8.74 -18.82
N PHE A 163 -6.96 8.48 -17.61
CA PHE A 163 -5.60 8.00 -17.44
C PHE A 163 -5.46 6.58 -17.99
N GLY A 164 -4.46 6.39 -18.85
CA GLY A 164 -4.11 5.07 -19.32
C GLY A 164 -5.22 4.41 -20.16
N LYS A 165 -5.84 5.17 -21.05
CA LYS A 165 -6.66 4.65 -22.16
C LYS A 165 -5.90 4.65 -23.48
N PHE A 166 -6.10 3.61 -24.29
CA PHE A 166 -5.60 3.56 -25.66
C PHE A 166 -6.11 4.74 -26.47
N GLN A 167 -5.27 5.26 -27.37
CA GLN A 167 -5.55 6.39 -28.27
C GLN A 167 -5.89 7.73 -27.58
N GLU A 168 -5.99 7.78 -26.25
CA GLU A 168 -6.18 9.01 -25.47
C GLU A 168 -4.86 9.41 -24.81
N LYS A 169 -4.31 10.56 -25.21
CA LYS A 169 -3.18 11.14 -24.47
C LYS A 169 -3.65 11.60 -23.10
N SER A 170 -3.08 10.99 -22.06
CA SER A 170 -3.21 11.49 -20.69
C SER A 170 -2.73 12.94 -20.65
N LYS A 171 -3.60 13.86 -20.19
CA LYS A 171 -3.24 15.27 -19.97
C LYS A 171 -2.89 15.57 -18.50
N LEU A 172 -2.63 14.53 -17.71
CA LEU A 172 -2.30 14.71 -16.30
C LEU A 172 -0.98 15.47 -16.19
N LYS A 173 -0.96 16.50 -15.34
CA LYS A 173 0.21 17.32 -15.11
C LYS A 173 0.68 17.06 -13.68
N PRO A 174 1.89 16.54 -13.47
CA PRO A 174 2.37 16.35 -12.12
C PRO A 174 2.55 17.70 -11.42
N HIS A 175 2.16 17.77 -10.16
CA HIS A 175 2.30 18.97 -9.36
C HIS A 175 3.77 19.11 -8.92
N ASN A 176 4.44 20.18 -9.35
CA ASN A 176 5.83 20.51 -8.97
C ASN A 176 6.89 19.43 -9.25
N ALA A 177 6.62 18.41 -10.06
CA ALA A 177 7.63 17.41 -10.39
C ALA A 177 8.52 17.93 -11.51
N LYS A 178 9.76 18.30 -11.18
CA LYS A 178 10.83 18.24 -12.18
C LYS A 178 11.01 16.78 -12.55
N ALA A 179 11.07 16.48 -13.84
CA ALA A 179 11.46 15.16 -14.32
C ALA A 179 12.82 14.81 -13.67
N GLN A 180 12.82 13.81 -12.80
CA GLN A 180 14.01 13.29 -12.17
C GLN A 180 14.14 11.84 -12.61
N GLU A 181 15.31 11.50 -13.11
CA GLU A 181 15.63 10.13 -13.43
C GLU A 181 15.65 9.29 -12.15
N ARG A 182 14.90 8.20 -12.15
CA ARG A 182 14.79 7.26 -11.04
C ARG A 182 14.56 5.86 -11.57
N LYS A 183 14.81 4.85 -10.75
CA LYS A 183 14.42 3.47 -11.07
C LYS A 183 12.89 3.31 -11.11
N ILE A 184 12.43 2.42 -11.96
CA ILE A 184 11.05 1.91 -11.92
C ILE A 184 10.87 1.11 -10.62
N VAL A 185 9.72 1.28 -9.98
CA VAL A 185 9.38 0.67 -8.69
C VAL A 185 8.04 -0.03 -8.76
N CYS A 186 7.73 -0.87 -7.77
CA CYS A 186 6.50 -1.68 -7.73
C CYS A 186 5.23 -0.84 -7.97
N VAL A 187 5.16 0.36 -7.36
CA VAL A 187 3.97 1.22 -7.42
C VAL A 187 3.75 1.92 -8.78
N ASP A 188 4.74 1.90 -9.68
CA ASP A 188 4.57 2.40 -11.05
C ASP A 188 3.61 1.51 -11.84
N CYS A 189 3.61 0.20 -11.54
CA CYS A 189 2.71 -0.76 -12.16
C CYS A 189 1.53 -1.10 -11.25
N HIS A 190 1.80 -1.38 -9.97
CA HIS A 190 0.82 -1.80 -8.97
C HIS A 190 0.26 -0.59 -8.23
N GLY A 191 -1.00 -0.30 -8.47
CA GLY A 191 -1.70 0.82 -7.85
C GLY A 191 -1.78 2.08 -8.70
N GLY A 192 -0.73 2.42 -9.44
CA GLY A 192 -0.74 3.45 -10.49
C GLY A 192 -1.32 4.80 -10.05
N ILE A 193 -1.59 5.67 -11.04
CA ILE A 193 -2.15 7.01 -10.81
C ILE A 193 -3.53 7.02 -10.14
N PRO A 194 -4.50 6.14 -10.44
CA PRO A 194 -5.78 6.17 -9.74
C PRO A 194 -5.71 5.68 -8.28
N ASN A 195 -4.51 5.50 -7.71
CA ASN A 195 -4.25 5.00 -6.36
C ASN A 195 -4.98 3.70 -6.03
N ARG A 196 -5.00 2.77 -7.00
CA ARG A 196 -5.54 1.43 -6.86
C ARG A 196 -4.56 0.49 -6.16
N ALA A 197 -3.68 0.99 -5.29
CA ALA A 197 -2.65 0.17 -4.65
C ALA A 197 -3.28 -1.03 -3.91
N HIS A 198 -4.49 -0.84 -3.38
CA HIS A 198 -5.32 -1.87 -2.76
C HIS A 198 -5.88 -2.93 -3.73
N ASN A 199 -5.81 -2.73 -5.04
CA ASN A 199 -6.19 -3.76 -6.03
C ASN A 199 -5.05 -4.74 -6.32
N PHE A 200 -3.81 -4.42 -5.88
CA PHE A 200 -2.58 -5.23 -5.96
C PHE A 200 -2.18 -5.79 -7.34
N SER A 201 -2.98 -5.59 -8.37
CA SER A 201 -2.73 -6.02 -9.74
C SER A 201 -2.21 -4.83 -10.54
N ALA A 202 -1.23 -5.08 -11.42
CA ALA A 202 -0.92 -4.13 -12.48
C ALA A 202 -2.17 -3.87 -13.33
N THR A 203 -2.30 -2.67 -13.89
CA THR A 203 -3.41 -2.31 -14.79
C THR A 203 -2.86 -1.96 -16.16
N ASP A 204 -3.64 -2.17 -17.21
CA ASP A 204 -3.24 -1.80 -18.58
C ASP A 204 -2.95 -0.29 -18.68
N ALA A 205 -3.66 0.52 -17.89
CA ALA A 205 -3.41 1.95 -17.74
C ALA A 205 -1.98 2.27 -17.28
N SER A 206 -1.43 1.47 -16.36
CA SER A 206 -0.04 1.61 -15.89
C SER A 206 0.97 1.28 -17.00
N CYS A 207 0.67 0.29 -17.84
CA CYS A 207 1.55 -0.09 -18.95
C CYS A 207 1.65 1.03 -19.99
N ILE A 208 0.50 1.53 -20.42
CA ILE A 208 0.45 2.50 -21.51
C ILE A 208 0.94 3.89 -21.10
N HIS A 209 1.04 4.15 -19.79
CA HIS A 209 1.66 5.37 -19.27
C HIS A 209 3.11 5.52 -19.72
N CYS A 210 3.90 4.44 -19.67
CA CYS A 210 5.29 4.45 -20.15
C CYS A 210 5.40 4.01 -21.61
N HIS A 211 4.47 3.16 -22.07
CA HIS A 211 4.45 2.64 -23.44
C HIS A 211 3.54 3.45 -24.38
N GLU A 212 3.64 4.79 -24.33
CA GLU A 212 2.74 5.69 -25.06
C GLU A 212 2.72 5.44 -26.58
N LYS A 213 3.85 5.06 -27.18
CA LYS A 213 3.90 4.72 -28.61
C LYS A 213 3.01 3.53 -28.99
N ILE A 214 2.91 2.54 -28.08
CA ILE A 214 1.99 1.42 -28.25
C ILE A 214 0.55 1.89 -28.00
N ALA A 215 0.37 2.81 -27.05
CA ALA A 215 -0.91 3.41 -26.72
C ALA A 215 -1.52 4.23 -27.87
N GLU A 216 -0.69 4.93 -28.64
CA GLU A 216 -1.10 5.74 -29.80
C GLU A 216 -1.56 4.88 -30.98
N HIS A 217 -0.98 3.69 -31.15
CA HIS A 217 -1.26 2.79 -32.27
C HIS A 217 -1.44 1.33 -31.82
N PRO A 218 -2.46 1.04 -31.01
CA PRO A 218 -2.70 -0.32 -30.55
C PRO A 218 -3.20 -1.20 -31.71
N THR A 219 -2.81 -2.46 -31.69
CA THR A 219 -3.42 -3.48 -32.55
C THR A 219 -4.86 -3.76 -32.12
N PRO A 220 -5.74 -4.26 -33.01
CA PRO A 220 -7.11 -4.64 -32.64
C PRO A 220 -7.16 -5.66 -31.49
N LEU A 221 -6.12 -6.50 -31.35
CA LEU A 221 -6.01 -7.44 -30.25
C LEU A 221 -5.74 -6.73 -28.91
N GLN A 222 -4.84 -5.75 -28.91
CA GLN A 222 -4.52 -4.96 -27.72
C GLN A 222 -5.71 -4.11 -27.26
N GLU A 223 -6.47 -3.52 -28.17
CA GLU A 223 -7.70 -2.79 -27.81
C GLU A 223 -8.75 -3.72 -27.20
N LYS A 224 -8.91 -4.91 -27.78
CA LYS A 224 -9.94 -5.86 -27.36
C LYS A 224 -9.62 -6.54 -26.03
N PHE A 225 -8.35 -6.88 -25.81
CA PHE A 225 -7.95 -7.73 -24.67
C PHE A 225 -7.03 -7.02 -23.66
N GLY A 226 -6.45 -5.86 -23.98
CA GLY A 226 -5.46 -5.21 -23.12
C GLY A 226 -4.09 -5.90 -23.13
N CYS A 227 -3.10 -5.24 -22.55
CA CYS A 227 -1.73 -5.74 -22.47
C CYS A 227 -1.63 -6.99 -21.59
N ARG A 228 -2.33 -6.97 -20.45
CA ARG A 228 -2.21 -8.02 -19.44
C ARG A 228 -2.69 -9.36 -19.95
N ASN A 229 -3.74 -9.45 -20.76
CA ASN A 229 -4.24 -10.76 -21.21
C ASN A 229 -3.20 -11.57 -22.02
N CYS A 230 -2.26 -10.90 -22.70
CA CYS A 230 -1.18 -11.57 -23.42
C CYS A 230 0.10 -11.71 -22.58
N HIS A 231 0.38 -10.75 -21.69
CA HIS A 231 1.57 -10.74 -20.84
C HIS A 231 1.36 -11.39 -19.45
N PHE A 232 0.15 -11.89 -19.15
CA PHE A 232 -0.29 -12.33 -17.82
C PHE A 232 0.55 -13.47 -17.24
N THR A 233 1.00 -14.40 -18.08
CA THR A 233 1.82 -15.53 -17.65
C THR A 233 3.13 -15.07 -17.02
N GLU A 234 3.67 -13.93 -17.45
CA GLU A 234 4.87 -13.36 -16.83
C GLU A 234 4.59 -12.68 -15.47
N PHE A 235 3.30 -12.54 -15.07
CA PHE A 235 2.86 -12.01 -13.78
C PHE A 235 2.41 -13.09 -12.77
N LEU A 236 2.15 -14.34 -13.21
CA LEU A 236 1.61 -15.41 -12.35
C LEU A 236 2.59 -16.55 -12.06
N VAL A 237 3.69 -16.67 -12.80
CA VAL A 237 4.48 -17.90 -12.77
C VAL A 237 5.58 -17.80 -11.72
N GLU A 238 5.33 -18.44 -10.57
CA GLU A 238 6.40 -19.04 -9.77
C GLU A 238 7.26 -19.89 -10.70
N GLN A 239 8.54 -19.54 -10.85
CA GLN A 239 9.47 -20.42 -11.54
C GLN A 239 9.56 -21.72 -10.70
N PRO A 240 9.40 -22.91 -11.30
CA PRO A 240 9.73 -24.14 -10.61
C PRO A 240 11.20 -24.06 -10.17
N LYS A 241 11.45 -24.43 -8.91
CA LYS A 241 12.80 -24.51 -8.32
C LYS A 241 13.73 -25.37 -9.16
#